data_AF-A0A7J2JQG4-F1
#
_entry.id   AF-A0A7J2JQG4-F1
#
_cell.length_a   1.000
_cell.length_b   1.000
_cell.length_c   1.000
_cell.angle_alpha   90.00
_cell.angle_beta   90.00
_cell.angle_gamma   90.00
#
_symmetry.space_group_name_H-M   'P 1'
#
loop_
_entity.id
_entity.type
_entity.pdbx_description
1 polymer ?
#
loop_
_entity_poly.entity_id
_entity_poly.type
_entity_poly.pdbx_seq_one_letter_code
_entity_poly.pdbx_strand_id
1 'polypeptide(L)'
;MIPISVQQSEAALLQAERKRILLKRLEDIRGTTRRYRVFGAALVAVGMFLTLLSWIVLGLGTAYLIVGAIGSALVGAGLYFLVVDPRLGEWVTLADEVEEALSAGMTPSELRSAVEGAISRHPDEKVLGEALSRVLSSASDSSLRRELEGVLRKYFGQEV
;
A
#
# COMPACT_ATOMS: atom_id res chain seq x y z
N MET A 1 -26.33 4.35 29.01
CA MET A 1 -26.06 2.90 29.11
C MET A 1 -26.33 2.31 27.74
N ILE A 2 -25.29 2.19 26.90
CA ILE A 2 -25.41 1.62 25.55
C ILE A 2 -25.27 0.09 25.72
N PRO A 3 -26.18 -0.73 25.18
CA PRO A 3 -26.16 -2.17 25.42
C PRO A 3 -24.89 -2.81 24.85
N ILE A 4 -24.28 -3.70 25.65
CA ILE A 4 -23.02 -4.42 25.40
C ILE A 4 -23.03 -5.17 24.04
N SER A 5 -24.22 -5.49 23.51
CA SER A 5 -24.40 -6.11 22.19
C SER A 5 -23.96 -5.22 21.02
N VAL A 6 -24.10 -3.90 21.14
CA VAL A 6 -23.72 -2.96 20.06
C VAL A 6 -22.21 -2.82 19.96
N GLN A 7 -21.52 -2.77 21.11
CA GLN A 7 -20.05 -2.72 21.14
C GLN A 7 -19.39 -3.99 20.58
N GLN A 8 -19.95 -5.17 20.88
CA GLN A 8 -19.49 -6.43 20.29
C GLN A 8 -19.72 -6.49 18.77
N SER A 9 -20.82 -5.91 18.29
CA SER A 9 -21.08 -5.82 16.84
C SER A 9 -20.12 -4.88 16.12
N GLU A 10 -19.78 -3.73 16.69
CA GLU A 10 -18.81 -2.79 16.09
C GLU A 10 -17.40 -3.40 16.01
N ALA A 11 -16.93 -4.07 17.08
CA ALA A 11 -15.63 -4.74 17.07
C ALA A 11 -15.57 -5.88 16.03
N ALA A 12 -16.63 -6.67 15.90
CA ALA A 12 -16.73 -7.72 14.89
C ALA A 12 -16.76 -7.16 13.46
N LEU A 13 -17.44 -6.04 13.24
CA LEU A 13 -17.48 -5.34 11.96
C LEU A 13 -16.11 -4.77 11.58
N LEU A 14 -15.39 -4.15 12.53
CA LEU A 14 -14.03 -3.64 12.32
C LEU A 14 -13.05 -4.77 11.97
N GLN A 15 -13.13 -5.91 12.66
CA GLN A 15 -12.31 -7.09 12.33
C GLN A 15 -12.64 -7.67 10.95
N ALA A 16 -13.91 -7.70 10.57
CA ALA A 16 -14.34 -8.19 9.27
C ALA A 16 -13.86 -7.27 8.14
N GLU A 17 -13.94 -5.94 8.33
CA GLU A 17 -13.44 -4.97 7.36
C GLU A 17 -11.92 -5.06 7.21
N ARG A 18 -11.17 -5.15 8.32
CA ARG A 18 -9.72 -5.39 8.31
C ARG A 18 -9.36 -6.64 7.51
N LYS A 19 -10.01 -7.77 7.76
CA LYS A 19 -9.77 -9.01 7.01
C LYS A 19 -10.08 -8.84 5.52
N ARG A 20 -11.17 -8.15 5.19
CA ARG A 20 -11.55 -7.89 3.80
C ARG A 20 -10.53 -7.02 3.07
N ILE A 21 -10.04 -5.96 3.71
CA ILE A 21 -9.03 -5.06 3.15
C ILE A 21 -7.71 -5.79 2.98
N LEU A 22 -7.26 -6.53 4.00
CA LEU A 22 -6.03 -7.33 3.92
C LEU A 22 -6.10 -8.39 2.82
N LEU A 23 -7.25 -9.06 2.66
CA LEU A 23 -7.45 -10.05 1.59
C LEU A 23 -7.47 -9.40 0.21
N LYS A 24 -8.20 -8.30 0.05
CA LYS A 24 -8.26 -7.56 -1.22
C LYS A 24 -6.88 -7.03 -1.61
N ARG A 25 -6.12 -6.50 -0.65
CA ARG A 25 -4.76 -6.01 -0.87
C ARG A 25 -3.78 -7.16 -1.15
N LEU A 26 -3.91 -8.33 -0.50
CA LEU A 26 -3.16 -9.55 -0.86
C LEU A 26 -3.45 -10.03 -2.28
N GLU A 27 -4.70 -9.91 -2.72
CA GLU A 27 -5.09 -10.27 -4.08
C GLU A 27 -4.57 -9.27 -5.11
N ASP A 28 -4.60 -7.97 -4.80
CA ASP A 28 -3.98 -6.92 -5.60
C ASP A 28 -2.45 -7.07 -5.65
N ILE A 29 -1.79 -7.46 -4.55
CA ILE A 29 -0.36 -7.81 -4.49
C ILE A 29 -0.07 -8.96 -5.45
N ARG A 30 -0.82 -10.06 -5.35
CA ARG A 30 -0.64 -11.19 -6.26
C ARG A 30 -0.89 -10.78 -7.71
N GLY A 31 -1.88 -9.92 -7.96
CA GLY A 31 -2.18 -9.38 -9.28
C GLY A 31 -1.06 -8.53 -9.86
N THR A 32 -0.54 -7.56 -9.10
CA THR A 32 0.55 -6.67 -9.52
C THR A 32 1.87 -7.41 -9.63
N THR A 33 2.26 -8.21 -8.64
CA THR A 33 3.49 -9.04 -8.71
C THR A 33 3.44 -9.98 -9.92
N ARG A 34 2.28 -10.58 -10.23
CA ARG A 34 2.13 -11.41 -11.43
C ARG A 34 2.29 -10.60 -12.71
N ARG A 35 1.72 -9.41 -12.80
CA ARG A 35 1.90 -8.52 -13.97
C ARG A 35 3.36 -8.09 -14.12
N TYR A 36 4.02 -7.64 -13.06
CA TYR A 36 5.44 -7.25 -13.09
C TYR A 36 6.35 -8.40 -13.51
N ARG A 37 6.12 -9.62 -13.00
CA ARG A 37 6.88 -10.80 -13.42
C ARG A 37 6.63 -11.16 -14.89
N VAL A 38 5.39 -11.04 -15.37
CA VAL A 38 5.05 -11.30 -16.78
C VAL A 38 5.70 -10.24 -17.70
N PHE A 39 5.62 -8.96 -17.34
CA PHE A 39 6.28 -7.88 -18.07
C PHE A 39 7.81 -8.01 -18.05
N GLY A 40 8.40 -8.32 -16.90
CA GLY A 40 9.84 -8.55 -16.76
C GLY A 40 10.31 -9.74 -17.60
N ALA A 41 9.59 -10.87 -17.56
CA ALA A 41 9.88 -12.03 -18.39
C ALA A 41 9.76 -11.72 -19.90
N ALA A 42 8.75 -10.96 -20.30
CA ALA A 42 8.59 -10.51 -21.69
C ALA A 42 9.75 -9.60 -22.12
N LEU A 43 10.18 -8.65 -21.27
CA LEU A 43 11.33 -7.79 -21.53
C LEU A 43 12.63 -8.59 -21.70
N VAL A 44 12.86 -9.57 -20.83
CA VAL A 44 14.03 -10.47 -20.94
C VAL A 44 13.99 -11.26 -22.24
N ALA A 45 12.84 -11.84 -22.60
CA ALA A 45 12.70 -12.59 -23.84
C ALA A 45 12.97 -11.73 -25.08
N VAL A 46 12.41 -10.52 -25.13
CA VAL A 46 12.64 -9.56 -26.23
C VAL A 46 14.11 -9.09 -26.26
N GLY A 47 14.70 -8.79 -25.11
CA GLY A 47 16.10 -8.38 -25.01
C GLY A 47 17.07 -9.49 -25.42
N MET A 48 16.81 -10.74 -25.02
CA MET A 48 17.56 -11.92 -25.46
C MET A 48 17.42 -12.15 -26.97
N PHE A 49 16.22 -11.98 -27.52
CA PHE A 49 16.00 -12.09 -28.95
C PHE A 49 16.79 -11.02 -29.73
N LEU A 50 16.77 -9.77 -29.28
CA LEU A 50 17.51 -8.67 -29.92
C LEU A 50 19.03 -8.86 -29.83
N THR A 51 19.55 -9.35 -28.69
CA THR A 51 20.99 -9.65 -28.54
C THR A 51 21.42 -10.80 -29.43
N LEU A 52 20.61 -11.85 -29.57
CA LEU A 52 20.85 -12.94 -30.51
C LEU A 52 20.76 -12.48 -31.97
N LEU A 53 19.77 -11.66 -32.30
CA LEU A 53 19.59 -11.09 -33.65
C LEU A 53 20.78 -10.19 -34.02
N SER A 54 21.24 -9.37 -33.08
CA SER A 54 22.48 -8.60 -33.20
C SER A 54 23.63 -9.55 -33.57
N TRP A 55 23.89 -10.58 -32.77
CA TRP A 55 24.98 -11.53 -33.00
C TRP A 55 24.90 -12.33 -34.31
N ILE A 56 23.71 -12.78 -34.70
CA ILE A 56 23.55 -13.72 -35.83
C ILE A 56 23.39 -12.99 -37.17
N VAL A 57 22.69 -11.85 -37.20
CA VAL A 57 22.20 -11.24 -38.45
C VAL A 57 22.97 -9.98 -38.83
N LEU A 58 23.46 -9.20 -37.87
CA LEU A 58 23.92 -7.82 -38.13
C LEU A 58 25.44 -7.66 -38.32
N GLY A 59 26.25 -8.70 -38.07
CA GLY A 59 27.71 -8.67 -38.27
C GLY A 59 28.43 -7.56 -37.46
N LEU A 60 29.69 -7.23 -37.76
CA LEU A 60 30.49 -6.18 -37.07
C LEU A 60 30.11 -4.73 -37.47
N GLY A 61 28.84 -4.47 -37.76
CA GLY A 61 28.37 -3.14 -38.16
C GLY A 61 28.02 -2.22 -36.97
N THR A 62 27.83 -0.93 -37.22
CA THR A 62 27.32 0.01 -36.20
C THR A 62 25.89 -0.33 -35.76
N ALA A 63 25.07 -0.88 -36.66
CA ALA A 63 23.73 -1.37 -36.35
C ALA A 63 23.75 -2.55 -35.35
N TYR A 64 24.78 -3.40 -35.38
CA TYR A 64 24.98 -4.48 -34.41
C TYR A 64 25.16 -3.94 -32.98
N LEU A 65 26.00 -2.90 -32.83
CA LEU A 65 26.27 -2.29 -31.52
C LEU A 65 25.01 -1.67 -30.91
N ILE A 66 24.20 -0.99 -31.72
CA ILE A 66 22.96 -0.35 -31.25
C ILE A 66 21.94 -1.42 -30.83
N VAL A 67 21.71 -2.44 -31.64
CA VAL A 67 20.74 -3.50 -31.34
C VAL A 67 21.18 -4.35 -30.14
N GLY A 68 22.50 -4.62 -30.02
CA GLY A 68 23.07 -5.32 -28.88
C GLY A 68 22.95 -4.52 -27.58
N ALA A 69 23.24 -3.22 -27.61
CA ALA A 69 23.10 -2.34 -26.45
C ALA A 69 21.63 -2.22 -25.99
N ILE A 70 20.69 -2.05 -26.91
CA ILE A 70 19.25 -2.02 -26.60
C ILE A 70 18.80 -3.36 -26.02
N GLY A 71 19.19 -4.47 -26.64
CA GLY A 71 18.85 -5.81 -26.15
C GLY A 71 19.38 -6.07 -24.74
N SER A 72 20.64 -5.70 -24.47
CA SER A 72 21.25 -5.87 -23.15
C SER A 72 20.62 -4.97 -22.08
N ALA A 73 20.24 -3.73 -22.44
CA ALA A 73 19.50 -2.83 -21.55
C ALA A 73 18.11 -3.38 -21.20
N LEU A 74 17.40 -3.96 -22.18
CA LEU A 74 16.11 -4.61 -21.97
C LEU A 74 16.22 -5.85 -21.08
N VAL A 75 17.26 -6.67 -21.25
CA VAL A 75 17.51 -7.81 -20.34
C VAL A 75 17.78 -7.32 -18.92
N GLY A 76 18.62 -6.29 -18.76
CA GLY A 76 18.91 -5.71 -17.45
C GLY A 76 17.67 -5.14 -16.76
N ALA A 77 16.84 -4.38 -17.49
CA ALA A 77 15.57 -3.87 -16.98
C ALA A 77 14.57 -4.99 -16.67
N GLY A 78 14.46 -6.00 -17.53
CA GLY A 78 13.57 -7.14 -17.33
C GLY A 78 13.96 -7.98 -16.10
N LEU A 79 15.27 -8.23 -15.89
CA LEU A 79 15.79 -8.88 -14.69
C LEU A 79 15.55 -8.02 -13.44
N TYR A 80 15.73 -6.70 -13.53
CA TYR A 80 15.39 -5.79 -12.44
C TYR A 80 13.92 -5.93 -12.04
N PHE A 81 12.98 -5.95 -12.98
CA PHE A 81 11.56 -6.16 -12.68
C PHE A 81 11.21 -7.57 -12.15
N LEU A 82 12.07 -8.56 -12.39
CA LEU A 82 11.90 -9.92 -11.86
C LEU A 82 12.47 -10.09 -10.45
N VAL A 83 13.58 -9.41 -10.13
CA VAL A 83 14.33 -9.54 -8.88
C VAL A 83 13.90 -8.50 -7.85
N VAL A 84 13.64 -7.27 -8.28
CA VAL A 84 13.13 -6.23 -7.39
C VAL A 84 11.66 -6.54 -7.19
N ASP A 85 11.34 -7.08 -6.01
CA ASP A 85 9.97 -6.98 -5.51
C ASP A 85 9.57 -5.52 -5.67
N PRO A 86 8.46 -5.22 -6.35
CA PRO A 86 7.98 -3.86 -6.39
C PRO A 86 7.93 -3.44 -4.92
N ARG A 87 8.75 -2.45 -4.54
CA ARG A 87 8.49 -1.67 -3.35
C ARG A 87 7.18 -1.01 -3.67
N LEU A 88 6.13 -1.75 -3.38
CA LEU A 88 4.77 -1.34 -3.48
C LEU A 88 4.73 -0.05 -2.67
N GLY A 89 4.62 1.06 -3.40
CA GLY A 89 4.63 2.39 -2.83
C GLY A 89 3.63 2.40 -1.70
N GLU A 90 4.13 2.70 -0.51
CA GLU A 90 3.38 3.09 0.68
C GLU A 90 2.02 2.40 0.80
N TRP A 91 2.03 1.13 1.21
CA TRP A 91 0.85 0.43 1.76
C TRP A 91 0.42 1.01 3.12
N VAL A 92 0.54 2.33 3.29
CA VAL A 92 0.17 2.99 4.52
C VAL A 92 -1.35 2.90 4.59
N THR A 93 -1.86 2.15 5.57
CA THR A 93 -3.30 2.09 5.84
C THR A 93 -3.74 3.38 6.52
N LEU A 94 -5.05 3.64 6.53
CA LEU A 94 -5.58 4.73 7.33
C LEU A 94 -5.12 4.62 8.79
N ALA A 95 -5.05 3.39 9.32
CA ALA A 95 -4.54 3.13 10.66
C ALA A 95 -3.07 3.53 10.82
N ASP A 96 -2.22 3.20 9.85
CA ASP A 96 -0.79 3.54 9.89
C ASP A 96 -0.55 5.06 9.78
N GLU A 97 -1.28 5.77 8.91
CA GLU A 97 -1.18 7.24 8.81
C GLU A 97 -1.60 7.93 10.12
N VAL A 98 -2.63 7.40 10.77
CA VAL A 98 -3.11 7.95 12.06
C VAL A 98 -2.14 7.61 13.18
N GLU A 99 -1.55 6.40 13.19
CA GLU A 99 -0.51 6.02 14.14
C GLU A 99 0.75 6.90 13.98
N GLU A 100 1.16 7.17 12.74
CA GLU A 100 2.26 8.08 12.43
C GLU A 100 1.96 9.50 12.96
N ALA A 101 0.77 10.03 12.67
CA ALA A 101 0.35 11.35 13.16
C ALA A 101 0.31 11.42 14.71
N LEU A 102 -0.12 10.34 15.38
CA LEU A 102 -0.11 10.23 16.84
C LEU A 102 1.31 10.15 17.40
N SER A 103 2.24 9.51 16.70
CA SER A 103 3.64 9.37 17.12
C SER A 103 4.45 10.66 16.96
N ALA A 104 4.08 11.51 15.99
CA ALA A 104 4.77 12.75 15.65
C ALA A 104 4.66 13.87 16.71
N GLY A 105 3.86 13.67 17.78
CA GLY A 105 3.77 14.65 18.88
C GLY A 105 3.12 15.99 18.47
N MET A 106 2.25 15.95 17.45
CA MET A 106 1.57 17.13 16.91
C MET A 106 0.64 17.80 17.93
N THR A 107 0.33 19.08 17.71
CA THR A 107 -0.71 19.78 18.47
C THR A 107 -2.10 19.19 18.15
N PRO A 108 -3.10 19.33 19.04
CA PRO A 108 -4.43 18.76 18.80
C PRO A 108 -5.10 19.24 17.50
N SER A 109 -4.90 20.49 17.12
CA SER A 109 -5.39 21.06 15.85
C SER A 109 -4.72 20.46 14.63
N GLU A 110 -3.39 20.27 14.68
CA GLU A 110 -2.63 19.63 13.61
C GLU A 110 -3.00 18.14 13.49
N LEU A 111 -3.17 17.46 14.63
CA LEU A 111 -3.62 16.07 14.68
C LEU A 111 -5.01 15.89 14.05
N ARG A 112 -5.96 16.77 14.36
CA ARG A 112 -7.29 16.74 13.70
C ARG A 112 -7.17 16.85 12.19
N SER A 113 -6.39 17.82 11.71
CA SER A 113 -6.20 18.05 10.27
C SER A 113 -5.48 16.87 9.60
N ALA A 114 -4.47 16.30 10.24
CA ALA A 114 -3.74 15.14 9.74
C ALA A 114 -4.64 13.90 9.62
N VAL A 115 -5.45 13.62 10.64
CA VAL A 115 -6.39 12.49 10.64
C VAL A 115 -7.52 12.70 9.62
N GLU A 116 -8.05 13.91 9.50
CA GLU A 116 -9.08 14.24 8.50
C GLU A 116 -8.54 14.13 7.05
N GLY A 117 -7.30 14.56 6.86
CA GLY A 117 -6.54 14.34 5.62
C GLY A 117 -6.35 12.85 5.31
N ALA A 118 -5.99 12.05 6.31
CA ALA A 118 -5.84 10.61 6.17
C ALA A 118 -7.17 9.94 5.78
N ILE A 119 -8.28 10.28 6.46
CA ILE A 119 -9.62 9.76 6.12
C ILE A 119 -9.98 10.07 4.66
N SER A 120 -9.65 11.28 4.19
CA SER A 120 -9.92 11.70 2.82
C SER A 120 -9.08 10.92 1.78
N ARG A 121 -7.87 10.48 2.14
CA ARG A 121 -6.98 9.69 1.28
C ARG A 121 -7.36 8.21 1.20
N HIS A 122 -8.06 7.67 2.21
CA HIS A 122 -8.46 6.26 2.30
C HIS A 122 -9.99 6.07 2.31
N PRO A 123 -10.71 6.41 1.21
CA PRO A 123 -12.16 6.27 1.14
C PRO A 123 -12.65 4.81 1.12
N ASP A 124 -11.74 3.85 0.96
CA ASP A 124 -11.98 2.41 1.04
C ASP A 124 -12.11 1.89 2.48
N GLU A 125 -11.60 2.62 3.48
CA GLU A 125 -11.63 2.25 4.91
C GLU A 125 -12.79 2.91 5.66
N LYS A 126 -14.04 2.64 5.23
CA LYS A 126 -15.22 3.37 5.68
C LYS A 126 -15.54 3.20 7.16
N VAL A 127 -15.50 1.99 7.73
CA VAL A 127 -15.88 1.81 9.14
C VAL A 127 -14.82 2.42 10.07
N LEU A 128 -13.54 2.29 9.73
CA LEU A 128 -12.47 2.97 10.46
C LEU A 128 -12.55 4.50 10.30
N GLY A 129 -12.76 4.98 9.08
CA GLY A 129 -12.92 6.42 8.81
C GLY A 129 -14.12 7.04 9.53
N GLU A 130 -15.26 6.34 9.60
CA GLU A 130 -16.42 6.78 10.38
C GLU A 130 -16.13 6.79 11.88
N ALA A 131 -15.44 5.78 12.41
CA ALA A 131 -15.07 5.73 13.83
C ALA A 131 -14.12 6.88 14.20
N LEU A 132 -13.11 7.15 13.36
CA LEU A 132 -12.19 8.26 13.54
C LEU A 132 -12.91 9.61 13.40
N SER A 133 -13.81 9.77 12.42
CA SER A 133 -14.61 11.00 12.25
C SER A 133 -15.54 11.27 13.45
N ARG A 134 -16.13 10.23 14.04
CA ARG A 134 -16.89 10.35 15.30
C ARG A 134 -16.01 10.85 16.45
N VAL A 135 -14.78 10.34 16.59
CA VAL A 135 -13.84 10.83 17.59
C VAL A 135 -13.43 12.27 17.31
N LEU A 136 -13.09 12.62 16.06
CA LEU A 136 -12.75 13.99 15.67
C LEU A 136 -13.87 14.98 16.01
N SER A 137 -15.14 14.60 15.86
CA SER A 137 -16.29 15.48 16.11
C SER A 137 -16.73 15.56 17.58
N SER A 138 -16.45 14.52 18.39
CA SER A 138 -16.92 14.43 19.78
C SER A 138 -15.84 14.65 20.83
N ALA A 139 -14.57 14.37 20.52
CA ALA A 139 -13.47 14.47 21.45
C ALA A 139 -13.06 15.93 21.68
N SER A 140 -12.73 16.23 22.94
CA SER A 140 -12.07 17.47 23.32
C SER A 140 -10.58 17.43 22.98
N ASP A 141 -9.92 18.57 22.79
CA ASP A 141 -8.50 18.62 22.41
C ASP A 141 -7.57 17.93 23.42
N SER A 142 -7.95 17.87 24.69
CA SER A 142 -7.22 17.16 25.75
C SER A 142 -7.44 15.65 25.76
N SER A 143 -8.55 15.16 25.20
CA SER A 143 -8.91 13.73 25.14
C SER A 143 -8.68 13.11 23.75
N LEU A 144 -8.55 13.93 22.71
CA LEU A 144 -8.46 13.54 21.31
C LEU A 144 -7.44 12.43 21.05
N ARG A 145 -6.20 12.62 21.52
CA ARG A 145 -5.12 11.66 21.30
C ARG A 145 -5.43 10.29 21.91
N ARG A 146 -5.96 10.29 23.14
CA ARG A 146 -6.31 9.07 23.88
C ARG A 146 -7.47 8.32 23.24
N GLU A 147 -8.46 9.05 22.73
CA GLU A 147 -9.61 8.46 22.04
C GLU A 147 -9.24 7.88 20.68
N LEU A 148 -8.39 8.56 19.90
CA LEU A 148 -7.84 8.06 18.64
C LEU A 148 -7.00 6.79 18.85
N GLU A 149 -6.11 6.78 19.86
CA GLU A 149 -5.39 5.57 20.27
C GLU A 149 -6.35 4.43 20.68
N GLY A 150 -7.47 4.76 21.32
CA GLY A 150 -8.50 3.79 21.69
C GLY A 150 -9.16 3.13 20.47
N VAL A 151 -9.47 3.92 19.43
CA VAL A 151 -10.00 3.42 18.16
C VAL A 151 -8.97 2.54 17.46
N LEU A 152 -7.71 2.95 17.42
CA LEU A 152 -6.63 2.14 16.83
C LEU A 152 -6.40 0.83 17.58
N ARG A 153 -6.38 0.84 18.92
CA ARG A 153 -6.24 -0.41 19.71
C ARG A 153 -7.39 -1.39 19.45
N LYS A 154 -8.62 -0.89 19.33
CA LYS A 154 -9.79 -1.69 18.93
C LYS A 154 -9.62 -2.27 17.52
N TYR A 155 -9.15 -1.46 16.58
CA TYR A 155 -8.88 -1.89 15.21
C TYR A 155 -7.80 -2.98 15.13
N PHE A 156 -6.72 -2.85 15.92
CA PHE A 156 -5.65 -3.84 15.99
C PHE A 156 -6.04 -5.10 16.77
N GLY A 157 -7.12 -5.06 17.55
CA GLY A 157 -7.58 -6.16 18.40
C GLY A 157 -6.72 -6.33 19.66
N GLN A 158 -6.15 -5.24 20.18
CA GLN A 158 -5.35 -5.21 21.40
C GLN A 158 -6.17 -4.91 22.67
N GLU A 159 -7.49 -5.08 22.63
CA GLU A 159 -8.30 -5.04 23.85
C GLU A 159 -8.02 -6.31 24.68
N VAL A 160 -7.32 -6.13 25.80
CA VAL A 160 -7.25 -7.07 26.92
C VAL A 160 -8.32 -6.70 27.93
#